data_AF-Q3YIH8-F1
#
_entry.id   AF-Q3YIH8-F1
#
_cell.length_a   1.000
_cell.length_b   1.000
_cell.length_c   1.000
_cell.angle_alpha   90.00
_cell.angle_beta   90.00
_cell.angle_gamma   90.00
#
_symmetry.space_group_name_H-M   'P 1'
#
loop_
_entity.id
_entity.type
_entity.pdbx_description
1 polymer ?
#
loop_
_entity_poly.entity_id
_entity_poly.type
_entity_poly.pdbx_seq_one_letter_code
_entity_poly.pdbx_strand_id
1 'polypeptide(L)'
;DAEVLETVTRVNQLKELAQLLELDSKILPFIVAVSGRVGSETPIKCEHSGIRGVIVEETAEQHFLKHNETGSWVQDSALMLSMSKEVPWFLDDGTSRVHVMGARGATGFALTVGSEVFEESGRSLVRGTLDYLQGLK
;
A
#
# COMPACT_ATOMS: atom_id res chain seq x y z
N ASP A 1 -18.14 -30.20 2.11
CA ASP A 1 -17.41 -28.99 2.52
C ASP A 1 -17.88 -28.40 3.85
N ALA A 2 -19.17 -28.04 4.02
CA ALA A 2 -19.63 -27.51 5.31
C ALA A 2 -19.54 -28.50 6.50
N GLU A 3 -19.82 -29.79 6.27
CA GLU A 3 -19.73 -30.84 7.31
C GLU A 3 -18.31 -31.05 7.84
N VAL A 4 -17.28 -30.80 7.01
CA VAL A 4 -15.88 -30.89 7.44
C VAL A 4 -15.58 -29.81 8.49
N LEU A 5 -16.21 -28.63 8.39
CA LEU A 5 -16.05 -27.53 9.35
C LEU A 5 -16.68 -27.80 10.73
N GLU A 6 -17.55 -28.81 10.85
CA GLU A 6 -18.07 -29.24 12.15
C GLU A 6 -17.03 -30.00 12.96
N THR A 7 -16.11 -30.69 12.29
CA THR A 7 -15.01 -31.45 12.92
C THR A 7 -13.77 -30.60 13.23
N VAL A 8 -13.73 -29.35 12.78
CA VAL A 8 -12.60 -28.45 13.01
C VAL A 8 -12.59 -27.97 14.47
N THR A 9 -11.43 -28.06 15.12
CA THR A 9 -11.22 -27.49 16.46
C THR A 9 -11.48 -25.99 16.44
N ARG A 10 -12.51 -25.55 17.18
CA ARG A 10 -12.84 -24.14 17.32
C ARG A 10 -12.16 -23.56 18.55
N VAL A 11 -11.52 -22.42 18.38
CA VAL A 11 -10.95 -21.60 19.44
C VAL A 11 -11.58 -20.22 19.37
N ASN A 12 -11.90 -19.65 20.55
CA ASN A 12 -12.61 -18.37 20.62
C ASN A 12 -11.69 -17.21 21.01
N GLN A 13 -10.43 -17.50 21.36
CA GLN A 13 -9.42 -16.52 21.74
C GLN A 13 -8.10 -16.77 21.01
N LEU A 14 -7.47 -15.70 20.53
CA LEU A 14 -6.16 -15.73 19.88
C LEU A 14 -5.07 -16.26 20.82
N LYS A 15 -5.19 -16.04 22.12
CA LYS A 15 -4.28 -16.62 23.12
C LYS A 15 -4.36 -18.15 23.15
N GLU A 16 -5.56 -18.73 23.07
CA GLU A 16 -5.76 -20.18 23.02
C GLU A 16 -5.21 -20.76 21.72
N LEU A 17 -5.40 -20.06 20.60
CA LEU A 17 -4.78 -20.42 19.32
C LEU A 17 -3.26 -20.48 19.42
N ALA A 18 -2.63 -19.48 20.06
CA ALA A 18 -1.18 -19.48 20.25
C ALA A 18 -0.71 -20.69 21.08
N GLN A 19 -1.41 -21.03 22.15
CA GLN A 19 -1.09 -22.21 22.97
C GLN A 19 -1.22 -23.51 22.18
N LEU A 20 -2.28 -23.66 21.37
CA LEU A 20 -2.50 -24.82 20.52
C LEU A 20 -1.38 -24.96 19.49
N LEU A 21 -1.00 -23.86 18.83
CA LEU A 21 0.11 -23.85 17.90
C LEU A 21 1.44 -24.20 18.59
N GLU A 22 1.72 -23.71 19.79
CA GLU A 22 2.96 -24.05 20.50
C GLU A 22 3.06 -25.54 20.91
N LEU A 23 1.92 -26.15 21.26
CA LEU A 23 1.83 -27.56 21.63
C LEU A 23 2.03 -28.48 20.43
N ASP A 24 1.37 -28.18 19.30
CA ASP A 24 1.24 -29.13 18.19
C ASP A 24 2.03 -28.77 16.91
N SER A 25 2.54 -27.53 16.78
CA SER A 25 3.26 -27.08 15.56
C SER A 25 4.55 -27.85 15.28
N LYS A 26 5.05 -28.64 16.24
CA LYS A 26 6.25 -29.47 16.06
C LYS A 26 6.00 -30.72 15.22
N ILE A 27 4.74 -31.07 14.96
CA ILE A 27 4.38 -32.38 14.39
C ILE A 27 3.83 -32.25 12.97
N LEU A 28 2.96 -31.25 12.68
CA LEU A 28 2.35 -31.05 11.35
C LEU A 28 2.04 -29.57 11.05
N PRO A 29 2.01 -29.17 9.75
CA PRO A 29 1.58 -27.84 9.36
C PRO A 29 0.06 -27.68 9.58
N PHE A 30 -0.33 -26.60 10.27
CA PHE A 30 -1.73 -26.23 10.49
C PHE A 30 -2.23 -25.27 9.42
N ILE A 31 -3.41 -25.55 8.87
CA ILE A 31 -4.21 -24.55 8.16
C ILE A 31 -5.21 -24.00 9.15
N VAL A 32 -5.13 -22.70 9.43
CA VAL A 32 -6.02 -22.02 10.38
C VAL A 32 -6.85 -20.98 9.63
N ALA A 33 -8.16 -21.03 9.81
CA ALA A 33 -9.05 -19.94 9.41
C ALA A 33 -9.34 -19.07 10.64
N VAL A 34 -9.04 -17.78 10.56
CA VAL A 34 -9.29 -16.80 11.62
C VAL A 34 -10.26 -15.74 11.10
N SER A 35 -11.22 -15.34 11.93
CA SER A 35 -12.14 -14.24 11.62
C SER A 35 -12.23 -13.31 12.82
N GLY A 36 -12.37 -12.01 12.57
CA GLY A 36 -12.41 -11.01 13.63
C GLY A 36 -12.34 -9.60 13.09
N ARG A 37 -12.28 -8.62 14.00
CA ARG A 37 -12.10 -7.21 13.65
C ARG A 37 -10.63 -6.96 13.33
N VAL A 38 -10.36 -6.47 12.13
CA VAL A 38 -9.03 -6.04 11.72
C VAL A 38 -8.82 -4.57 12.14
N GLY A 39 -7.75 -4.32 12.87
CA GLY A 39 -7.23 -3.00 13.19
C GLY A 39 -5.99 -2.66 12.38
N SER A 40 -5.61 -1.38 12.39
CA SER A 40 -4.39 -0.87 11.78
C SER A 40 -3.49 -0.26 12.85
N GLU A 41 -2.18 -0.31 12.63
CA GLU A 41 -1.22 0.45 13.43
C GLU A 41 -1.37 1.98 13.22
N THR A 42 -0.47 2.75 13.84
CA THR A 42 -0.42 4.21 13.72
C THR A 42 -0.52 4.67 12.25
N PRO A 43 -1.55 5.45 11.89
CA PRO A 43 -1.74 5.94 10.52
C PRO A 43 -0.53 6.74 10.00
N ILE A 44 -0.24 6.59 8.72
CA ILE A 44 0.79 7.36 8.03
C ILE A 44 0.27 8.78 7.82
N LYS A 45 1.06 9.77 8.21
CA LYS A 45 0.80 11.18 7.88
C LYS A 45 1.33 11.44 6.47
N CYS A 46 0.45 11.86 5.56
CA CYS A 46 0.85 12.37 4.25
C CYS A 46 1.68 13.65 4.45
N GLU A 47 2.87 13.69 3.85
CA GLU A 47 3.82 14.79 4.01
C GLU A 47 3.26 16.10 3.43
N HIS A 48 2.48 16.01 2.36
CA HIS A 48 2.02 17.18 1.61
C HIS A 48 0.65 17.74 2.06
N SER A 49 -0.29 16.90 2.51
CA SER A 49 -1.64 17.34 2.96
C SER A 49 -1.85 17.34 4.46
N GLY A 50 -1.00 16.63 5.21
CA GLY A 50 -1.27 16.33 6.61
C GLY A 50 -2.45 15.37 6.85
N ILE A 51 -3.11 14.86 5.80
CA ILE A 51 -4.10 13.78 5.90
C ILE A 51 -3.42 12.54 6.47
N ARG A 52 -4.15 11.79 7.30
CA ARG A 52 -3.70 10.50 7.80
C ARG A 52 -4.36 9.39 7.01
N GLY A 53 -3.53 8.48 6.49
CA GLY A 53 -3.96 7.31 5.73
C GLY A 53 -3.37 6.04 6.32
N VAL A 54 -4.10 4.94 6.21
CA VAL A 54 -3.58 3.58 6.45
C VAL A 54 -2.80 3.05 5.24
N ILE A 55 -3.07 3.66 4.09
CA ILE A 55 -2.36 3.45 2.82
C ILE A 55 -2.07 4.83 2.26
N VAL A 56 -0.84 5.05 1.79
CA VAL A 56 -0.41 6.27 1.11
C VAL A 56 0.27 5.89 -0.19
N GLU A 57 -0.29 6.38 -1.29
CA GLU A 57 0.27 6.25 -2.63
C GLU A 57 0.76 7.62 -3.07
N GLU A 58 2.02 7.70 -3.50
CA GLU A 58 2.63 8.93 -3.97
C GLU A 58 3.26 8.67 -5.35
N THR A 59 2.86 9.50 -6.31
CA THR A 59 3.32 9.45 -7.68
C THR A 59 3.77 10.84 -8.11
N ALA A 60 4.90 10.91 -8.82
CA ALA A 60 5.34 12.12 -9.49
C ALA A 60 5.49 11.84 -10.98
N GLU A 61 4.84 12.67 -11.80
CA GLU A 61 4.91 12.58 -13.26
C GLU A 61 5.50 13.87 -13.82
N GLN A 62 6.49 13.74 -14.69
CA GLN A 62 7.05 14.87 -15.42
C GLN A 62 6.41 14.95 -16.80
N HIS A 63 5.79 16.08 -17.12
CA HIS A 63 5.22 16.34 -18.45
C HIS A 63 6.21 17.16 -19.28
N PHE A 64 6.43 16.77 -20.53
CA PHE A 64 7.36 17.45 -21.44
C PHE A 64 6.90 17.38 -22.90
N LEU A 65 7.55 18.18 -23.75
CA LEU A 65 7.38 18.11 -25.20
C LEU A 65 8.59 17.41 -25.83
N LYS A 66 8.35 16.53 -26.80
CA LYS A 66 9.41 15.91 -27.62
C LYS A 66 9.07 15.94 -29.10
N HIS A 67 10.07 15.80 -29.97
CA HIS A 67 9.82 15.58 -31.39
C HIS A 67 9.40 14.13 -31.64
N ASN A 68 8.38 13.92 -32.47
CA ASN A 68 8.06 12.61 -33.04
C ASN A 68 8.93 12.33 -34.28
N GLU A 69 8.72 11.16 -34.91
CA GLU A 69 9.46 10.74 -36.11
C GLU A 69 9.32 11.70 -37.30
N THR A 70 8.26 12.50 -37.34
CA THR A 70 8.00 13.51 -38.37
C THR A 70 8.53 14.90 -37.99
N GLY A 71 9.25 15.03 -36.86
CA GLY A 71 9.78 16.31 -36.37
C GLY A 71 8.72 17.25 -35.79
N SER A 72 7.49 16.78 -35.52
CA SER A 72 6.45 17.56 -34.86
C SER A 72 6.54 17.47 -33.33
N TRP A 73 6.25 18.55 -32.62
CA TRP A 73 6.16 18.54 -31.16
C TRP A 73 4.95 17.72 -30.69
N VAL A 74 5.20 16.77 -29.79
CA VAL A 74 4.17 15.98 -29.12
C VAL A 74 4.34 16.09 -27.62
N GLN A 75 3.23 16.14 -26.88
CA GLN A 75 3.24 16.04 -25.43
C GLN A 75 3.51 14.60 -25.01
N ASP A 76 4.36 14.45 -24.01
CA ASP A 76 4.71 13.18 -23.40
C ASP A 76 4.83 13.35 -21.89
N SER A 77 4.86 12.23 -21.17
CA SER A 77 5.00 12.19 -19.73
C SER A 77 5.87 11.02 -19.31
N ALA A 78 6.66 11.21 -18.25
CA ALA A 78 7.42 10.14 -17.64
C ALA A 78 7.12 10.07 -16.14
N LEU A 79 6.86 8.86 -15.64
CA LEU A 79 6.70 8.59 -14.23
C LEU A 79 8.07 8.68 -13.54
N MET A 80 8.26 9.72 -12.74
CA MET A 80 9.50 9.97 -12.00
C MET A 80 9.54 9.19 -10.69
N LEU A 81 8.38 9.02 -10.05
CA LEU A 81 8.26 8.38 -8.76
C LEU A 81 6.94 7.61 -8.69
N SER A 82 7.00 6.42 -8.11
CA SER A 82 5.82 5.67 -7.69
C SER A 82 6.17 4.91 -6.42
N MET A 83 5.58 5.33 -5.31
CA MET A 83 5.73 4.65 -4.03
C MET A 83 4.36 4.34 -3.41
N SER A 84 4.32 3.23 -2.67
CA SER A 84 3.17 2.85 -1.85
C SER A 84 3.67 2.49 -0.47
N LYS A 85 3.11 3.12 0.55
CA LYS A 85 3.33 2.80 1.96
C LYS A 85 2.02 2.35 2.57
N GLU A 86 2.07 1.30 3.39
CA GLU A 86 0.90 0.72 4.04
C GLU A 86 1.25 0.42 5.49
N VAL A 87 0.33 0.73 6.40
CA VAL A 87 0.51 0.41 7.82
C VAL A 87 0.38 -1.09 8.05
N PRO A 88 1.07 -1.65 9.06
CA PRO A 88 0.79 -3.01 9.48
C PRO A 88 -0.66 -3.17 9.94
N TRP A 89 -1.28 -4.27 9.53
CA TRP A 89 -2.62 -4.67 9.94
C TRP A 89 -2.55 -5.76 11.00
N PHE A 90 -3.56 -5.84 11.86
CA PHE A 90 -3.62 -6.86 12.89
C PHE A 90 -5.06 -7.26 13.24
N LEU A 91 -5.21 -8.50 13.71
CA LEU A 91 -6.38 -8.93 14.47
C LEU A 91 -6.06 -8.82 15.95
N ASP A 92 -7.00 -8.27 16.70
CA ASP A 92 -6.90 -8.11 18.15
C ASP A 92 -8.26 -8.42 18.78
N ASP A 93 -8.25 -9.38 19.70
CA ASP A 93 -9.42 -9.80 20.47
C ASP A 93 -9.33 -9.40 21.95
N GLY A 94 -8.33 -8.60 22.31
CA GLY A 94 -7.99 -8.19 23.68
C GLY A 94 -7.17 -9.22 24.46
N THR A 95 -7.00 -10.44 23.95
CA THR A 95 -6.21 -11.50 24.59
C THR A 95 -4.84 -11.66 23.96
N SER A 96 -4.74 -11.43 22.66
CA SER A 96 -3.50 -11.48 21.88
C SER A 96 -3.66 -10.70 20.57
N ARG A 97 -2.56 -10.53 19.84
CA ARG A 97 -2.50 -9.80 18.57
C ARG A 97 -1.79 -10.62 17.50
N VAL A 98 -2.37 -10.70 16.31
CA VAL A 98 -1.77 -11.39 15.15
C VAL A 98 -1.66 -10.44 13.97
N HIS A 99 -0.51 -10.42 13.31
CA HIS A 99 -0.29 -9.60 12.12
C HIS A 99 -1.03 -10.16 10.91
N VAL A 100 -1.67 -9.28 10.15
CA VAL A 100 -2.38 -9.60 8.92
C VAL A 100 -1.53 -9.15 7.73
N MET A 101 -1.23 -10.10 6.85
CA MET A 101 -0.51 -9.85 5.59
C MET A 101 -1.50 -9.80 4.43
N GLY A 102 -1.28 -8.89 3.47
CA GLY A 102 -2.12 -8.79 2.27
C GLY A 102 -3.54 -8.31 2.51
N ALA A 103 -3.78 -7.49 3.55
CA ALA A 103 -5.11 -6.97 3.90
C ALA A 103 -5.80 -6.26 2.73
N ARG A 104 -5.05 -5.53 1.90
CA ARG A 104 -5.54 -4.88 0.67
C ARG A 104 -6.18 -5.84 -0.34
N GLY A 105 -5.75 -7.11 -0.36
CA GLY A 105 -6.30 -8.15 -1.24
C GLY A 105 -7.55 -8.84 -0.69
N ALA A 106 -7.99 -8.51 0.53
CA ALA A 106 -9.15 -9.14 1.15
C ALA A 106 -10.45 -8.75 0.45
N THR A 107 -11.34 -9.71 0.26
CA THR A 107 -12.69 -9.45 -0.26
C THR A 107 -13.47 -8.58 0.74
N GLY A 108 -14.11 -7.52 0.25
CA GLY A 108 -14.85 -6.58 1.10
C GLY A 108 -13.97 -5.53 1.80
N PHE A 109 -12.68 -5.44 1.45
CA PHE A 109 -11.81 -4.35 1.88
C PHE A 109 -12.28 -3.03 1.24
N ALA A 110 -12.98 -2.21 2.02
CA ALA A 110 -13.52 -0.93 1.58
C ALA A 110 -12.89 0.20 2.40
N LEU A 111 -11.97 0.95 1.78
CA LEU A 111 -11.41 2.17 2.34
C LEU A 111 -11.92 3.38 1.56
N THR A 112 -12.17 4.48 2.26
CA THR A 112 -12.45 5.77 1.60
C THR A 112 -11.16 6.26 0.95
N VAL A 113 -11.16 6.33 -0.38
CA VAL A 113 -10.05 6.91 -1.14
C VAL A 113 -10.13 8.43 -1.07
N GLY A 114 -9.06 9.05 -0.58
CA GLY A 114 -8.83 10.48 -0.72
C GLY A 114 -7.62 10.69 -1.62
N SER A 115 -7.70 11.66 -2.53
CA SER A 115 -6.59 12.05 -3.40
C SER A 115 -6.42 13.56 -3.35
N GLU A 116 -5.17 14.01 -3.27
CA GLU A 116 -4.81 15.42 -3.42
C GLU A 116 -3.66 15.53 -4.43
N VAL A 117 -3.73 16.54 -5.29
CA VAL A 117 -2.68 16.88 -6.25
C VAL A 117 -1.98 18.12 -5.71
N PHE A 118 -0.70 17.99 -5.35
CA PHE A 118 0.02 19.03 -4.61
C PHE A 118 0.73 20.06 -5.47
N GLU A 119 0.97 19.77 -6.76
CA GLU A 119 1.50 20.74 -7.70
C GLU A 119 0.52 21.00 -8.84
N GLU A 120 0.03 22.24 -8.88
CA GLU A 120 -0.36 22.86 -10.14
C GLU A 120 0.92 23.40 -10.79
N SER A 121 1.10 23.14 -12.10
CA SER A 121 2.29 23.48 -12.88
C SER A 121 2.73 24.93 -12.66
N GLY A 122 3.61 25.14 -11.68
CA GLY A 122 4.32 26.38 -11.49
C GLY A 122 5.18 26.58 -12.73
N ARG A 123 4.87 27.60 -13.51
CA ARG A 123 5.61 28.02 -14.70
C ARG A 123 7.07 28.32 -14.35
N SER A 124 7.91 27.31 -14.19
CA SER A 124 9.35 27.48 -14.25
C SER A 124 9.73 27.27 -15.72
N LEU A 125 9.76 28.38 -16.46
CA LEU A 125 10.62 28.47 -17.63
C LEU A 125 12.03 28.12 -17.15
N VAL A 126 12.45 26.87 -17.36
CA VAL A 126 13.79 26.39 -17.04
C VAL A 126 14.78 27.16 -17.89
N ARG A 127 15.25 28.28 -17.36
CA ARG A 127 16.40 29.05 -17.87
C ARG A 127 17.73 28.34 -17.59
N GLY A 128 17.71 27.19 -16.90
CA GLY A 128 18.90 26.45 -16.45
C GLY A 128 19.44 25.39 -17.41
N THR A 129 18.77 25.06 -18.52
CA THR A 129 19.24 24.02 -19.47
C THR A 129 19.79 24.60 -20.77
N LEU A 130 19.88 25.93 -20.90
CA LEU A 130 20.46 26.55 -22.11
C LEU A 130 22.00 26.53 -22.10
N ASP A 131 22.63 26.29 -20.94
CA ASP A 131 24.09 26.24 -20.80
C ASP A 131 24.70 24.98 -21.44
N TYR A 132 23.94 23.88 -21.57
CA TYR A 132 24.40 22.69 -22.30
C TYR A 132 24.48 22.93 -23.81
N LEU A 133 23.68 23.83 -24.36
CA LEU A 133 23.64 24.11 -25.80
C LEU A 133 24.71 25.11 -26.27
N GLN A 134 25.41 25.79 -25.34
CA GLN A 134 26.55 26.65 -25.70
C GLN A 134 27.85 25.88 -25.96
N GLY A 135 27.89 24.58 -25.67
CA GLY A 135 29.07 23.72 -25.83
C GLY A 135 29.16 22.94 -27.14
N LEU A 136 28.15 23.00 -28.02
CA LEU A 136 28.20 22.40 -29.36
C LEU A 136 28.86 23.40 -30.33
N LYS A 137 30.19 23.30 -30.42
CA LYS A 137 31.00 23.99 -31.44
C LYS A 137 31.76 22.96 -32.26
#